data_AF-A0A7L3L2A1-F1
#
_entry.id   AF-A0A7L3L2A1-F1
#
_cell.length_a   1.000
_cell.length_b   1.000
_cell.length_c   1.000
_cell.angle_alpha   90.00
_cell.angle_beta   90.00
_cell.angle_gamma   90.00
#
_symmetry.space_group_name_H-M   'P 1'
#
loop_
_entity.id
_entity.type
_entity.pdbx_description
1 polymer ?
#
loop_
_entity_poly.entity_id
_entity_poly.type
_entity_poly.pdbx_seq_one_letter_code
_entity_poly.pdbx_strand_id
1 'polypeptide(L)'
;KMKCRKVQLALLLTVLSFLLIHFHFPHCSSNVPTEEKSSQVHILVLSSWRSGSSFTGQLFSQHPNVFYLMEPAWHVWMRMYHNSATVLQMAVRDLLRSVFLCDMSVFDAYMSTQRKMSDLFQWETSRALCSPPACESFSRTDIITSGDCKTMCSKLPFSKVEEACKTYSHVVVKEVRFFDLKVLYPLLTDPSLNLKIIHLVRDPRAVFRSRENTVSELKYDTNIVMRTVKTTAEMQPYDTMQIICQSQAEMYRLGSQAPPDFLKDRYLMVRYEDIVRDPLAEAAELYRFAELDFTPELQRWVHNITHGKGQGERTFVIGSRDAMTVSQAWRKSLSFQKIQKVQNVCKNAMDLLGYRLLRSEKEQKNMMLDLLFPKNAP
;
A
#
# COMPACT_ATOMS: atom_id res chain seq x y z
N LYS A 1 -36.44 -30.89 -72.16
CA LYS A 1 -35.66 -31.56 -71.09
C LYS A 1 -34.16 -31.18 -71.02
N MET A 2 -33.56 -30.50 -72.03
CA MET A 2 -32.12 -30.13 -72.01
C MET A 2 -31.74 -28.81 -71.31
N LYS A 3 -32.66 -27.84 -71.16
CA LYS A 3 -32.36 -26.55 -70.49
C LYS A 3 -32.24 -26.66 -68.97
N CYS A 4 -33.00 -27.54 -68.32
CA CYS A 4 -33.01 -27.69 -66.86
C CYS A 4 -31.73 -28.36 -66.31
N ARG A 5 -31.14 -29.29 -67.07
CA ARG A 5 -29.88 -29.98 -66.70
C ARG A 5 -28.65 -29.06 -66.71
N LYS A 6 -28.60 -28.08 -67.62
CA LYS A 6 -27.49 -27.10 -67.70
C LYS A 6 -27.51 -26.12 -66.53
N VAL A 7 -28.69 -25.74 -66.05
CA VAL A 7 -28.85 -24.84 -64.89
C VAL A 7 -28.46 -25.54 -63.59
N GLN A 8 -28.83 -26.81 -63.41
CA GLN A 8 -28.41 -27.60 -62.25
C GLN A 8 -26.89 -27.86 -62.22
N LEU A 9 -26.27 -28.10 -63.39
CA LEU A 9 -24.82 -28.29 -63.47
C LEU A 9 -24.06 -26.99 -63.19
N ALA A 10 -24.57 -25.85 -63.66
CA ALA A 10 -24.01 -24.53 -63.37
C ALA A 10 -24.11 -24.19 -61.87
N LEU A 11 -25.24 -24.48 -61.22
CA LEU A 11 -25.44 -24.28 -59.79
C LEU A 11 -24.50 -25.15 -58.94
N LEU A 12 -24.32 -26.42 -59.29
CA LEU A 12 -23.38 -27.31 -58.62
C LEU A 12 -21.93 -26.84 -58.75
N LEU A 13 -21.53 -26.36 -59.93
CA LEU A 13 -20.19 -25.81 -60.15
C LEU A 13 -19.94 -24.51 -59.39
N THR A 14 -20.96 -23.65 -59.25
CA THR A 14 -20.86 -22.44 -58.43
C THR A 14 -20.77 -22.73 -56.94
N VAL A 15 -21.53 -23.71 -56.43
CA VAL A 15 -21.48 -24.12 -55.01
C VAL A 15 -20.15 -24.79 -54.67
N LEU A 16 -19.65 -25.65 -55.55
CA LEU A 16 -18.34 -26.29 -55.39
C LEU A 16 -17.19 -25.29 -55.46
N SER A 17 -17.28 -24.28 -56.33
CA SER A 17 -16.28 -23.19 -56.37
C SER A 17 -16.32 -22.33 -55.11
N PHE A 18 -17.51 -22.04 -54.56
CA PHE A 18 -17.64 -21.27 -53.32
C PHE A 18 -17.09 -22.04 -52.10
N LEU A 19 -17.31 -23.35 -52.05
CA LEU A 19 -16.74 -24.23 -51.01
C LEU A 19 -15.21 -24.34 -51.14
N LEU A 20 -14.68 -24.48 -52.36
CA LEU A 20 -13.22 -24.52 -52.60
C LEU A 20 -12.54 -23.19 -52.23
N ILE A 21 -13.17 -22.05 -52.48
CA ILE A 21 -12.65 -20.73 -52.08
C ILE A 21 -12.66 -20.59 -50.55
N HIS A 22 -13.67 -21.13 -49.85
CA HIS A 22 -13.70 -21.13 -48.38
C HIS A 22 -12.71 -22.12 -47.73
N PHE A 23 -12.35 -23.20 -48.40
CA PHE A 23 -11.39 -24.20 -47.88
C PHE A 23 -9.93 -23.96 -48.30
N HIS A 24 -9.67 -23.20 -49.38
CA HIS A 24 -8.31 -22.88 -49.84
C HIS A 24 -7.81 -21.47 -49.52
N PHE A 25 -8.68 -20.54 -49.10
CA PHE A 25 -8.20 -19.35 -48.40
C PHE A 25 -8.12 -19.68 -46.92
N PRO A 26 -6.92 -19.93 -46.35
CA PRO A 26 -6.80 -19.91 -44.90
C PRO A 26 -7.35 -18.56 -44.46
N HIS A 27 -8.31 -18.60 -43.55
CA HIS A 27 -8.76 -17.41 -42.85
C HIS A 27 -7.48 -16.70 -42.42
N CYS A 28 -7.16 -15.54 -43.03
CA CYS A 28 -6.19 -14.63 -42.48
C CYS A 28 -6.79 -14.20 -41.15
N SER A 29 -6.53 -15.01 -40.13
CA SER A 29 -6.64 -14.60 -38.76
C SER A 29 -5.66 -13.45 -38.67
N SER A 30 -6.22 -12.25 -38.73
CA SER A 30 -5.55 -11.06 -38.25
C SER A 30 -5.23 -11.36 -36.79
N ASN A 31 -4.09 -12.00 -36.54
CA ASN A 31 -3.35 -11.82 -35.32
C ASN A 31 -2.92 -10.35 -35.34
N VAL A 32 -3.90 -9.46 -35.13
CA VAL A 32 -3.65 -8.24 -34.39
C VAL A 32 -2.94 -8.76 -33.16
N PRO A 33 -1.68 -8.38 -32.90
CA PRO A 33 -1.12 -8.62 -31.59
C PRO A 33 -2.15 -7.99 -30.66
N THR A 34 -2.88 -8.80 -29.91
CA THR A 34 -3.52 -8.31 -28.69
C THR A 34 -2.35 -7.62 -28.03
N GLU A 35 -2.33 -6.28 -27.99
CA GLU A 35 -1.41 -5.58 -27.12
C GLU A 35 -1.58 -6.31 -25.80
N GLU A 36 -0.55 -7.07 -25.41
CA GLU A 36 -0.52 -7.66 -24.08
C GLU A 36 -0.72 -6.46 -23.19
N LYS A 37 -1.94 -6.29 -22.67
CA LYS A 37 -2.29 -5.17 -21.83
C LYS A 37 -1.28 -5.25 -20.71
N SER A 38 -0.28 -4.35 -20.76
CA SER A 38 0.89 -4.41 -19.89
C SER A 38 0.38 -4.70 -18.49
N SER A 39 0.73 -5.87 -17.95
CA SER A 39 0.14 -6.36 -16.71
C SER A 39 0.36 -5.29 -15.65
N GLN A 40 -0.71 -4.82 -14.99
CA GLN A 40 -0.58 -3.77 -13.97
C GLN A 40 0.45 -4.19 -12.93
N VAL A 41 1.29 -3.26 -12.50
CA VAL A 41 2.21 -3.49 -11.38
C VAL A 41 1.45 -3.23 -10.09
N HIS A 42 1.52 -4.17 -9.15
CA HIS A 42 0.80 -4.10 -7.90
C HIS A 42 1.80 -3.89 -6.76
N ILE A 43 1.58 -2.86 -5.94
CA ILE A 43 2.46 -2.55 -4.81
C ILE A 43 1.66 -2.59 -3.53
N LEU A 44 2.10 -3.40 -2.57
CA LEU A 44 1.63 -3.35 -1.19
C LEU A 44 2.63 -2.56 -0.33
N VAL A 45 2.23 -1.37 0.12
CA VAL A 45 2.94 -0.65 1.19
C VAL A 45 2.50 -1.25 2.52
N LEU A 46 3.30 -2.17 3.02
CA LEU A 46 3.05 -2.95 4.24
C LEU A 46 3.76 -2.30 5.43
N SER A 47 3.05 -2.12 6.54
CA SER A 47 3.59 -1.47 7.74
C SER A 47 2.83 -1.90 9.01
N SER A 48 3.22 -1.39 10.17
CA SER A 48 2.32 -1.25 11.33
C SER A 48 1.78 0.18 11.45
N TRP A 49 0.77 0.42 12.30
CA TRP A 49 0.33 1.80 12.57
C TRP A 49 1.45 2.65 13.13
N ARG A 50 1.41 3.94 12.76
CA ARG A 50 2.33 5.00 13.22
C ARG A 50 3.77 4.86 12.72
N SER A 51 4.06 3.97 11.77
CA SER A 51 5.39 3.87 11.14
C SER A 51 5.63 4.88 10.01
N GLY A 52 4.70 5.81 9.74
CA GLY A 52 4.86 6.81 8.68
C GLY A 52 4.30 6.40 7.31
N SER A 53 3.62 5.25 7.23
CA SER A 53 3.09 4.70 5.97
C SER A 53 2.09 5.61 5.26
N SER A 54 1.37 6.48 5.96
CA SER A 54 0.50 7.48 5.32
C SER A 54 1.28 8.48 4.47
N PHE A 55 2.47 8.91 4.92
CA PHE A 55 3.35 9.77 4.13
C PHE A 55 3.92 9.00 2.94
N THR A 56 4.47 7.80 3.16
CA THR A 56 5.01 6.96 2.09
C THR A 56 3.96 6.60 1.04
N GLY A 57 2.71 6.31 1.43
CA GLY A 57 1.61 6.10 0.50
C GLY A 57 1.27 7.33 -0.36
N GLN A 58 1.42 8.55 0.19
CA GLN A 58 1.26 9.78 -0.59
C GLN A 58 2.37 9.98 -1.63
N LEU A 59 3.58 9.47 -1.38
CA LEU A 59 4.62 9.49 -2.40
C LEU A 59 4.12 8.82 -3.68
N PHE A 60 3.38 7.71 -3.59
CA PHE A 60 2.79 7.03 -4.73
C PHE A 60 1.49 7.66 -5.23
N SER A 61 0.58 8.06 -4.33
CA SER A 61 -0.73 8.58 -4.70
C SER A 61 -0.65 9.78 -5.66
N GLN A 62 0.38 10.62 -5.50
CA GLN A 62 0.55 11.80 -6.34
C GLN A 62 1.03 11.48 -7.77
N HIS A 63 1.47 10.25 -8.06
CA HIS A 63 1.96 9.89 -9.39
C HIS A 63 0.81 9.78 -10.42
N PRO A 64 0.94 10.31 -11.65
CA PRO A 64 -0.12 10.32 -12.67
C PRO A 64 -0.59 8.92 -13.09
N ASN A 65 0.27 7.91 -12.97
CA ASN A 65 0.00 6.53 -13.40
C ASN A 65 -0.34 5.53 -12.27
N VAL A 66 -0.55 6.03 -11.04
CA VAL A 66 -0.90 5.21 -9.87
C VAL A 66 -2.36 5.38 -9.47
N PHE A 67 -3.06 4.26 -9.29
CA PHE A 67 -4.29 4.17 -8.49
C PHE A 67 -3.90 3.75 -7.07
N TYR A 68 -4.15 4.61 -6.08
CA TYR A 68 -3.77 4.37 -4.68
C TYR A 68 -5.00 4.19 -3.79
N LEU A 69 -5.01 3.21 -2.90
CA LEU A 69 -5.99 3.12 -1.81
C LEU A 69 -5.31 3.02 -0.45
N MET A 70 -5.79 3.82 0.51
CA MET A 70 -5.32 3.81 1.89
C MET A 70 -6.18 2.87 2.73
N GLU A 71 -5.61 1.75 3.17
CA GLU A 71 -6.24 0.76 4.08
C GLU A 71 -7.65 0.33 3.63
N PRO A 72 -7.85 -0.13 2.37
CA PRO A 72 -9.16 -0.62 1.92
C PRO A 72 -9.71 -1.76 2.80
N ALA A 73 -8.84 -2.56 3.42
CA ALA A 73 -9.26 -3.60 4.35
C ALA A 73 -9.89 -3.07 5.64
N TRP A 74 -9.79 -1.76 5.94
CA TRP A 74 -10.45 -1.11 7.09
C TRP A 74 -11.92 -1.51 7.21
N HIS A 75 -12.61 -1.67 6.09
CA HIS A 75 -14.02 -2.10 6.06
C HIS A 75 -14.23 -3.51 6.62
N VAL A 76 -13.32 -4.46 6.36
CA VAL A 76 -13.36 -5.80 6.98
C VAL A 76 -13.20 -5.68 8.48
N TRP A 77 -12.19 -4.93 8.91
CA TRP A 77 -11.84 -4.75 10.32
C TRP A 77 -12.97 -4.10 11.12
N MET A 78 -13.61 -3.08 10.56
CA MET A 78 -14.71 -2.40 11.25
C MET A 78 -16.00 -3.20 11.23
N ARG A 79 -16.30 -3.89 10.12
CA ARG A 79 -17.48 -4.77 10.03
C ARG A 79 -17.38 -5.94 11.01
N MET A 80 -16.17 -6.47 11.21
CA MET A 80 -15.91 -7.69 11.99
C MET A 80 -15.02 -7.42 13.22
N TYR A 81 -15.11 -6.24 13.83
CA TYR A 81 -14.21 -5.74 14.89
C TYR A 81 -14.13 -6.60 16.17
N HIS A 82 -15.06 -7.54 16.33
CA HIS A 82 -15.04 -8.55 17.39
C HIS A 82 -14.10 -9.73 17.14
N ASN A 83 -13.40 -9.77 16.01
CA ASN A 83 -12.44 -10.82 15.66
C ASN A 83 -11.00 -10.32 15.80
N SER A 84 -10.06 -11.24 15.99
CA SER A 84 -8.63 -10.90 16.06
C SER A 84 -8.03 -10.69 14.67
N ALA A 85 -6.84 -10.08 14.62
CA ALA A 85 -6.06 -9.95 13.39
C ALA A 85 -5.92 -11.31 12.67
N THR A 86 -5.53 -12.35 13.41
CA THR A 86 -5.29 -13.70 12.88
C THR A 86 -6.53 -14.32 12.24
N VAL A 87 -7.71 -14.11 12.81
CA VAL A 87 -8.97 -14.66 12.26
C VAL A 87 -9.33 -14.00 10.93
N LEU A 88 -9.11 -12.68 10.81
CA LEU A 88 -9.55 -11.90 9.64
C LEU A 88 -8.52 -11.87 8.51
N GLN A 89 -7.31 -12.39 8.72
CA GLN A 89 -6.21 -12.37 7.74
C GLN A 89 -6.60 -12.92 6.36
N MET A 90 -7.42 -13.98 6.30
CA MET A 90 -7.87 -14.54 5.01
C MET A 90 -8.83 -13.61 4.29
N ALA A 91 -9.88 -13.12 4.98
CA ALA A 91 -10.83 -12.17 4.41
C ALA A 91 -10.15 -10.89 3.89
N VAL A 92 -9.15 -10.42 4.64
CA VAL A 92 -8.39 -9.21 4.28
C VAL A 92 -7.47 -9.46 3.09
N ARG A 93 -6.80 -10.61 3.03
CA ARG A 93 -6.02 -11.04 1.86
C ARG A 93 -6.90 -11.15 0.61
N ASP A 94 -8.08 -11.75 0.74
CA ASP A 94 -8.99 -11.96 -0.39
C ASP A 94 -9.56 -10.62 -0.88
N LEU A 95 -9.87 -9.68 0.04
CA LEU A 95 -10.20 -8.30 -0.33
C LEU A 95 -9.07 -7.62 -1.10
N LEU A 96 -7.83 -7.73 -0.61
CA LEU A 96 -6.69 -7.14 -1.31
C LEU A 96 -6.51 -7.71 -2.71
N ARG A 97 -6.68 -9.02 -2.89
CA ARG A 97 -6.62 -9.67 -4.19
C ARG A 97 -7.60 -9.04 -5.18
N SER A 98 -8.86 -8.91 -4.78
CA SER A 98 -9.90 -8.29 -5.61
C SER A 98 -9.60 -6.83 -5.90
N VAL A 99 -9.17 -6.05 -4.91
CA VAL A 99 -8.78 -4.64 -5.09
C VAL A 99 -7.63 -4.50 -6.09
N PHE A 100 -6.59 -5.35 -5.99
CA PHE A 100 -5.47 -5.34 -6.92
C PHE A 100 -5.91 -5.61 -8.37
N LEU A 101 -6.87 -6.53 -8.56
CA LEU A 101 -7.46 -6.83 -9.86
C LEU A 101 -8.55 -5.82 -10.29
N CYS A 102 -8.69 -4.71 -9.55
CA CYS A 102 -9.71 -3.70 -9.76
C CYS A 102 -11.15 -4.25 -9.74
N ASP A 103 -11.42 -5.30 -8.95
CA ASP A 103 -12.76 -5.81 -8.67
C ASP A 103 -13.25 -5.21 -7.34
N MET A 104 -14.14 -4.21 -7.44
CA MET A 104 -14.65 -3.50 -6.27
C MET A 104 -15.97 -4.11 -5.76
N SER A 105 -16.45 -5.20 -6.36
CA SER A 105 -17.62 -5.94 -5.86
C SER A 105 -17.34 -6.61 -4.51
N VAL A 106 -16.08 -6.90 -4.20
CA VAL A 106 -15.66 -7.47 -2.91
C VAL A 106 -16.13 -6.64 -1.70
N PHE A 107 -16.33 -5.34 -1.88
CA PHE A 107 -16.84 -4.45 -0.84
C PHE A 107 -18.32 -4.69 -0.50
N ASP A 108 -19.09 -5.38 -1.34
CA ASP A 108 -20.50 -5.74 -1.05
C ASP A 108 -20.62 -6.59 0.23
N ALA A 109 -19.59 -7.34 0.59
CA ALA A 109 -19.57 -8.14 1.82
C ALA A 109 -19.40 -7.29 3.10
N TYR A 110 -18.85 -6.08 2.97
CA TYR A 110 -18.37 -5.28 4.11
C TYR A 110 -18.97 -3.87 4.19
N MET A 111 -19.56 -3.38 3.11
CA MET A 111 -20.13 -2.03 2.99
C MET A 111 -21.62 -2.10 2.61
N SER A 112 -22.31 -0.98 2.78
CA SER A 112 -23.70 -0.83 2.33
C SER A 112 -23.82 -0.97 0.80
N THR A 113 -24.98 -1.43 0.33
CA THR A 113 -25.30 -1.46 -1.11
C THR A 113 -25.50 -0.05 -1.70
N GLN A 114 -25.95 0.91 -0.90
CA GLN A 114 -26.15 2.31 -1.31
C GLN A 114 -24.92 3.19 -1.05
N ARG A 115 -23.72 2.63 -1.20
CA ARG A 115 -22.46 3.32 -0.93
C ARG A 115 -22.04 4.27 -2.05
N LYS A 116 -21.36 5.33 -1.66
CA LYS A 116 -20.68 6.30 -2.53
C LYS A 116 -19.19 6.01 -2.52
N MET A 117 -18.48 6.57 -3.49
CA MET A 117 -17.02 6.56 -3.50
C MET A 117 -16.44 7.12 -2.19
N SER A 118 -17.09 8.14 -1.63
CA SER A 118 -16.67 8.78 -0.38
C SER A 118 -16.79 7.92 0.88
N ASP A 119 -17.50 6.80 0.80
CA ASP A 119 -17.65 5.87 1.92
C ASP A 119 -16.43 4.95 2.04
N LEU A 120 -15.56 4.91 1.02
CA LEU A 120 -14.29 4.21 1.11
C LEU A 120 -13.37 4.94 2.12
N PHE A 121 -12.73 4.17 3.00
CA PHE A 121 -11.88 4.75 4.05
C PHE A 121 -10.76 5.57 3.41
N GLN A 122 -10.64 6.84 3.82
CA GLN A 122 -9.59 7.77 3.36
C GLN A 122 -9.53 7.94 1.83
N TRP A 123 -10.67 7.81 1.13
CA TRP A 123 -10.75 7.91 -0.33
C TRP A 123 -10.13 9.20 -0.89
N GLU A 124 -10.22 10.31 -0.16
CA GLU A 124 -9.71 11.63 -0.54
C GLU A 124 -8.18 11.72 -0.57
N THR A 125 -7.51 10.68 -0.10
CA THR A 125 -6.05 10.57 -0.15
C THR A 125 -5.58 9.95 -1.47
N SER A 126 -6.50 9.48 -2.31
CA SER A 126 -6.25 8.92 -3.64
C SER A 126 -6.44 9.97 -4.72
N ARG A 127 -5.34 10.47 -5.30
CA ARG A 127 -5.41 11.41 -6.44
C ARG A 127 -6.21 10.82 -7.60
N ALA A 128 -6.16 9.51 -7.80
CA ALA A 128 -6.90 8.79 -8.83
C ALA A 128 -8.42 8.83 -8.65
N LEU A 129 -8.92 8.97 -7.41
CA LEU A 129 -10.34 9.17 -7.12
C LEU A 129 -10.76 10.65 -7.17
N CYS A 130 -9.78 11.55 -7.29
CA CYS A 130 -9.97 12.99 -7.40
C CYS A 130 -9.72 13.51 -8.82
N SER A 131 -9.48 12.64 -9.80
CA SER A 131 -9.21 13.02 -11.20
C SER A 131 -9.94 12.08 -12.16
N PRO A 132 -10.01 12.38 -13.47
CA PRO A 132 -10.69 11.52 -14.44
C PRO A 132 -10.10 10.10 -14.45
N PRO A 133 -10.95 9.07 -14.63
CA PRO A 133 -12.38 9.14 -14.95
C PRO A 133 -13.31 9.16 -13.72
N ALA A 134 -12.75 9.18 -12.49
CA ALA A 134 -13.56 9.22 -11.28
C ALA A 134 -14.23 10.60 -11.11
N CYS A 135 -13.43 11.66 -11.17
CA CYS A 135 -13.87 13.03 -10.92
C CYS A 135 -13.31 14.00 -11.97
N GLU A 136 -14.17 14.75 -12.65
CA GLU A 136 -13.79 15.66 -13.75
C GLU A 136 -13.26 17.03 -13.29
N SER A 137 -13.13 17.26 -11.98
CA SER A 137 -12.78 18.59 -11.44
C SER A 137 -11.29 18.94 -11.50
N PHE A 138 -10.41 17.97 -11.76
CA PHE A 138 -8.95 18.14 -11.74
C PHE A 138 -8.30 17.36 -12.89
N SER A 139 -7.08 17.69 -13.28
CA SER A 139 -6.29 16.90 -14.24
C SER A 139 -5.62 15.70 -13.58
N ARG A 140 -5.33 14.66 -14.38
CA ARG A 140 -4.57 13.48 -13.93
C ARG A 140 -3.11 13.81 -13.56
N THR A 141 -2.59 14.96 -13.96
CA THR A 141 -1.24 15.40 -13.61
C THR A 141 -1.20 16.32 -12.39
N ASP A 142 -2.34 16.79 -11.91
CA ASP A 142 -2.39 17.76 -10.82
C ASP A 142 -1.96 17.15 -9.49
N ILE A 143 -1.24 17.92 -8.68
CA ILE A 143 -1.08 17.61 -7.25
C ILE A 143 -2.35 18.07 -6.53
N ILE A 144 -3.13 17.12 -6.03
CA ILE A 144 -4.46 17.39 -5.45
C ILE A 144 -4.41 17.23 -3.93
N THR A 145 -4.90 18.24 -3.20
CA THR A 145 -5.03 18.14 -1.75
C THR A 145 -6.30 17.38 -1.36
N SER A 146 -6.26 16.69 -0.21
CA SER A 146 -7.44 15.98 0.31
C SER A 146 -8.62 16.91 0.63
N GLY A 147 -8.38 18.19 0.92
CA GLY A 147 -9.43 19.18 1.17
C GLY A 147 -10.21 19.54 -0.09
N ASP A 148 -9.47 19.80 -1.18
CA ASP A 148 -10.06 20.12 -2.48
C ASP A 148 -10.83 18.91 -3.03
N CYS A 149 -10.24 17.72 -2.93
CA CYS A 149 -10.88 16.48 -3.35
C CYS A 149 -12.20 16.21 -2.59
N LYS A 150 -12.21 16.36 -1.26
CA LYS A 150 -13.45 16.22 -0.46
C LYS A 150 -14.55 17.17 -0.91
N THR A 151 -14.17 18.40 -1.22
CA THR A 151 -15.12 19.45 -1.60
C THR A 151 -15.74 19.17 -2.96
N MET A 152 -14.93 18.75 -3.94
CA MET A 152 -15.35 18.64 -5.34
C MET A 152 -15.86 17.24 -5.72
N CYS A 153 -15.35 16.17 -5.11
CA CYS A 153 -15.53 14.79 -5.60
C CYS A 153 -16.32 13.86 -4.65
N SER A 154 -16.87 14.35 -3.54
CA SER A 154 -17.44 13.49 -2.47
C SER A 154 -18.77 12.80 -2.81
N LYS A 155 -19.49 13.22 -3.86
CA LYS A 155 -20.85 12.71 -4.15
C LYS A 155 -20.90 11.70 -5.29
N LEU A 156 -19.75 11.20 -5.72
CA LEU A 156 -19.65 10.30 -6.88
C LEU A 156 -20.04 8.85 -6.53
N PRO A 157 -20.63 8.10 -7.50
CA PRO A 157 -21.05 6.73 -7.28
C PRO A 157 -19.84 5.81 -7.08
N PHE A 158 -20.03 4.74 -6.30
CA PHE A 158 -18.93 3.82 -5.97
C PHE A 158 -18.33 3.10 -7.18
N SER A 159 -19.09 2.91 -8.26
CA SER A 159 -18.59 2.35 -9.52
C SER A 159 -17.40 3.12 -10.12
N LYS A 160 -17.26 4.42 -9.80
CA LYS A 160 -16.12 5.24 -10.22
C LYS A 160 -14.77 4.75 -9.67
N VAL A 161 -14.77 4.04 -8.54
CA VAL A 161 -13.54 3.46 -7.96
C VAL A 161 -12.97 2.41 -8.90
N GLU A 162 -13.82 1.49 -9.36
CA GLU A 162 -13.44 0.42 -10.29
C GLU A 162 -13.08 0.97 -11.68
N GLU A 163 -13.90 1.90 -12.19
CA GLU A 163 -13.66 2.58 -13.46
C GLU A 163 -12.29 3.27 -13.47
N ALA A 164 -11.97 4.02 -12.41
CA ALA A 164 -10.66 4.64 -12.27
C ALA A 164 -9.56 3.59 -12.21
N CYS A 165 -9.62 2.63 -11.28
CA CYS A 165 -8.59 1.61 -11.06
C CYS A 165 -8.13 0.94 -12.37
N LYS A 166 -9.06 0.57 -13.24
CA LYS A 166 -8.78 -0.12 -14.52
C LYS A 166 -8.00 0.71 -15.54
N THR A 167 -7.90 2.02 -15.35
CA THR A 167 -7.17 2.96 -16.25
C THR A 167 -5.73 3.26 -15.83
N TYR A 168 -5.31 2.82 -14.64
CA TYR A 168 -3.96 3.07 -14.11
C TYR A 168 -3.06 1.87 -14.33
N SER A 169 -1.82 2.12 -14.73
CA SER A 169 -0.82 1.05 -14.90
C SER A 169 -0.34 0.44 -13.58
N HIS A 170 -0.51 1.16 -12.47
CA HIS A 170 -0.05 0.73 -11.15
C HIS A 170 -1.21 0.78 -10.14
N VAL A 171 -1.35 -0.27 -9.34
CA VAL A 171 -2.29 -0.32 -8.22
C VAL A 171 -1.51 -0.42 -6.92
N VAL A 172 -1.58 0.62 -6.11
CA VAL A 172 -0.83 0.73 -4.85
C VAL A 172 -1.81 0.70 -3.69
N VAL A 173 -1.63 -0.26 -2.79
CA VAL A 173 -2.45 -0.37 -1.58
C VAL A 173 -1.58 -0.24 -0.36
N LYS A 174 -2.00 0.56 0.62
CA LYS A 174 -1.34 0.65 1.93
C LYS A 174 -2.12 -0.17 2.95
N GLU A 175 -1.46 -1.08 3.66
CA GLU A 175 -2.07 -1.83 4.77
C GLU A 175 -1.19 -1.85 6.02
N VAL A 176 -1.84 -1.88 7.19
CA VAL A 176 -1.17 -1.78 8.49
C VAL A 176 -1.50 -2.92 9.48
N ARG A 177 -2.28 -3.91 9.03
CA ARG A 177 -2.88 -4.97 9.87
C ARG A 177 -2.48 -6.40 9.48
N PHE A 178 -1.46 -6.57 8.64
CA PHE A 178 -0.82 -7.87 8.44
C PHE A 178 0.38 -8.00 9.38
N PHE A 179 0.39 -9.09 10.16
CA PHE A 179 1.44 -9.35 11.14
C PHE A 179 2.33 -10.54 10.77
N ASP A 180 1.99 -11.25 9.71
CA ASP A 180 2.73 -12.40 9.18
C ASP A 180 2.77 -12.28 7.66
N LEU A 181 3.99 -12.30 7.11
CA LEU A 181 4.23 -12.20 5.68
C LEU A 181 3.69 -13.43 4.93
N LYS A 182 3.65 -14.61 5.58
CA LYS A 182 3.19 -15.87 4.96
C LYS A 182 1.74 -15.81 4.53
N VAL A 183 0.92 -15.00 5.20
CA VAL A 183 -0.48 -14.75 4.83
C VAL A 183 -0.58 -14.17 3.42
N LEU A 184 0.42 -13.42 2.99
CA LEU A 184 0.46 -12.76 1.68
C LEU A 184 1.07 -13.63 0.58
N TYR A 185 1.66 -14.78 0.90
CA TYR A 185 2.27 -15.68 -0.09
C TYR A 185 1.31 -16.09 -1.22
N PRO A 186 0.03 -16.41 -0.97
CA PRO A 186 -0.89 -16.72 -2.05
C PRO A 186 -1.06 -15.58 -3.06
N LEU A 187 -0.96 -14.31 -2.63
CA LEU A 187 -1.01 -13.16 -3.54
C LEU A 187 0.27 -13.01 -4.36
N LEU A 188 1.42 -13.31 -3.75
CA LEU A 188 2.72 -13.26 -4.43
C LEU A 188 2.86 -14.38 -5.47
N THR A 189 2.24 -15.53 -5.24
CA THR A 189 2.27 -16.67 -6.18
C THR A 189 1.12 -16.66 -7.19
N ASP A 190 0.23 -15.67 -7.12
CA ASP A 190 -0.90 -15.56 -8.05
C ASP A 190 -0.41 -15.06 -9.42
N PRO A 191 -0.58 -15.83 -10.50
CA PRO A 191 -0.11 -15.42 -11.83
C PRO A 191 -0.86 -14.21 -12.39
N SER A 192 -2.03 -13.85 -11.83
CA SER A 192 -2.77 -12.64 -12.21
C SER A 192 -2.22 -11.36 -11.55
N LEU A 193 -1.27 -11.47 -10.62
CA LEU A 193 -0.71 -10.36 -9.88
C LEU A 193 0.79 -10.20 -10.09
N ASN A 194 1.21 -9.07 -10.65
CA ASN A 194 2.59 -8.60 -10.54
C ASN A 194 2.81 -7.86 -9.20
N LEU A 195 2.74 -8.58 -8.08
CA LEU A 195 2.80 -8.01 -6.73
C LEU A 195 4.24 -7.85 -6.20
N LYS A 196 4.55 -6.64 -5.72
CA LYS A 196 5.73 -6.32 -4.90
C LYS A 196 5.32 -5.74 -3.55
N ILE A 197 6.17 -5.93 -2.55
CA ILE A 197 5.94 -5.46 -1.17
C ILE A 197 7.01 -4.44 -0.79
N ILE A 198 6.57 -3.27 -0.35
CA ILE A 198 7.41 -2.28 0.32
C ILE A 198 7.09 -2.38 1.80
N HIS A 199 7.99 -2.96 2.59
CA HIS A 199 7.85 -3.13 4.02
C HIS A 199 8.44 -1.94 4.77
N LEU A 200 7.58 -1.04 5.25
CA LEU A 200 7.97 0.14 5.99
C LEU A 200 8.09 -0.16 7.49
N VAL A 201 9.28 0.04 8.04
CA VAL A 201 9.56 -0.04 9.47
C VAL A 201 9.90 1.35 10.04
N ARG A 202 9.78 1.49 11.36
CA ARG A 202 10.11 2.73 12.08
C ARG A 202 10.66 2.41 13.46
N ASP A 203 11.48 3.28 14.02
CA ASP A 203 12.02 3.15 15.38
C ASP A 203 10.88 2.86 16.38
N PRO A 204 10.91 1.70 17.08
CA PRO A 204 9.86 1.33 18.02
C PRO A 204 9.59 2.37 19.11
N ARG A 205 10.60 3.15 19.50
CA ARG A 205 10.46 4.23 20.50
C ARG A 205 9.64 5.40 19.94
N ALA A 206 9.82 5.70 18.65
CA ALA A 206 9.03 6.69 17.93
C ALA A 206 7.58 6.22 17.74
N VAL A 207 7.40 4.94 17.37
CA VAL A 207 6.08 4.32 17.25
C VAL A 207 5.35 4.36 18.59
N PHE A 208 6.00 3.92 19.68
CA PHE A 208 5.43 3.92 21.03
C PHE A 208 4.96 5.30 21.47
N ARG A 209 5.84 6.32 21.40
CA ARG A 209 5.48 7.72 21.70
C ARG A 209 4.26 8.16 20.91
N SER A 210 4.24 7.80 19.62
CA SER A 210 3.15 8.20 18.76
C SER A 210 1.83 7.52 19.12
N ARG A 211 1.85 6.28 19.63
CA ARG A 211 0.65 5.58 20.10
C ARG A 211 0.14 6.14 21.42
N GLU A 212 1.04 6.54 22.34
CA GLU A 212 0.64 7.21 23.59
C GLU A 212 -0.15 8.50 23.35
N ASN A 213 0.13 9.18 22.24
CA ASN A 213 -0.59 10.41 21.85
C ASN A 213 -1.87 10.14 21.03
N THR A 214 -2.22 8.89 20.71
CA THR A 214 -3.38 8.54 19.87
C THR A 214 -4.12 7.30 20.41
N VAL A 215 -4.20 7.17 21.73
CA VAL A 215 -4.78 5.99 22.38
C VAL A 215 -6.26 5.84 22.02
N SER A 216 -7.01 6.94 21.96
CA SER A 216 -8.43 6.96 21.59
C SER A 216 -8.66 6.45 20.17
N GLU A 217 -7.87 6.91 19.22
CA GLU A 217 -7.99 6.63 17.79
C GLU A 217 -7.55 5.21 17.45
N LEU A 218 -6.58 4.66 18.20
CA LEU A 218 -6.06 3.31 18.00
C LEU A 218 -6.72 2.28 18.92
N LYS A 219 -7.84 2.60 19.58
CA LYS A 219 -8.52 1.68 20.50
C LYS A 219 -8.92 0.38 19.81
N TYR A 220 -9.57 0.48 18.65
CA TYR A 220 -9.97 -0.71 17.87
C TYR A 220 -8.76 -1.50 17.38
N ASP A 221 -7.76 -0.80 16.86
CA ASP A 221 -6.51 -1.43 16.39
C ASP A 221 -5.79 -2.18 17.51
N THR A 222 -5.70 -1.58 18.70
CA THR A 222 -5.12 -2.21 19.88
C THR A 222 -5.90 -3.44 20.30
N ASN A 223 -7.24 -3.36 20.30
CA ASN A 223 -8.11 -4.49 20.63
C ASN A 223 -7.98 -5.64 19.63
N ILE A 224 -7.82 -5.36 18.34
CA ILE A 224 -7.65 -6.37 17.29
C ILE A 224 -6.34 -7.15 17.48
N VAL A 225 -5.26 -6.46 17.86
CA VAL A 225 -3.94 -7.05 18.11
C VAL A 225 -3.87 -7.78 19.44
N MET A 226 -4.42 -7.18 20.50
CA MET A 226 -4.29 -7.68 21.88
C MET A 226 -5.40 -8.67 22.27
N ARG A 227 -6.31 -9.04 21.36
CA ARG A 227 -7.54 -9.76 21.71
C ARG A 227 -7.31 -11.08 22.44
N THR A 228 -6.25 -11.79 22.09
CA THR A 228 -5.89 -13.10 22.67
C THR A 228 -4.86 -12.99 23.79
N VAL A 229 -4.44 -11.78 24.14
CA VAL A 229 -3.34 -11.53 25.08
C VAL A 229 -3.90 -11.00 26.40
N LYS A 230 -3.59 -11.73 27.49
CA LYS A 230 -3.92 -11.29 28.84
C LYS A 230 -2.84 -10.31 29.32
N THR A 231 -3.23 -9.06 29.57
CA THR A 231 -2.34 -7.98 30.02
C THR A 231 -3.01 -7.13 31.09
N THR A 232 -2.20 -6.48 31.94
CA THR A 232 -2.68 -5.38 32.78
C THR A 232 -2.81 -4.09 31.96
N ALA A 233 -3.53 -3.09 32.48
CA ALA A 233 -3.64 -1.79 31.83
C ALA A 233 -2.27 -1.08 31.70
N GLU A 234 -1.38 -1.26 32.68
CA GLU A 234 -0.03 -0.68 32.64
C GLU A 234 0.85 -1.33 31.57
N MET A 235 0.76 -2.66 31.41
CA MET A 235 1.61 -3.41 30.47
C MET A 235 1.10 -3.40 29.03
N GLN A 236 -0.19 -3.15 28.81
CA GLN A 236 -0.81 -3.24 27.48
C GLN A 236 -0.06 -2.45 26.39
N PRO A 237 0.42 -1.21 26.60
CA PRO A 237 1.18 -0.50 25.58
C PRO A 237 2.50 -1.18 25.19
N TYR A 238 3.18 -1.83 26.15
CA TYR A 238 4.43 -2.53 25.92
C TYR A 238 4.20 -3.90 25.28
N ASP A 239 3.18 -4.64 25.71
CA ASP A 239 2.81 -5.92 25.11
C ASP A 239 2.34 -5.72 23.65
N THR A 240 1.62 -4.63 23.38
CA THR A 240 1.27 -4.22 22.01
C THR A 240 2.52 -3.97 21.17
N MET A 241 3.51 -3.26 21.72
CA MET A 241 4.78 -3.05 21.04
C MET A 241 5.57 -4.34 20.83
N GLN A 242 5.52 -5.28 21.78
CA GLN A 242 6.18 -6.58 21.64
C GLN A 242 5.65 -7.33 20.41
N ILE A 243 4.32 -7.42 20.27
CA ILE A 243 3.68 -8.08 19.12
C ILE A 243 4.05 -7.39 17.81
N ILE A 244 3.97 -6.05 17.77
CA ILE A 244 4.34 -5.28 16.58
C ILE A 244 5.81 -5.53 16.23
N CYS A 245 6.73 -5.39 17.18
CA CYS A 245 8.16 -5.55 16.95
C CYS A 245 8.52 -6.96 16.50
N GLN A 246 7.96 -7.99 17.15
CA GLN A 246 8.17 -9.39 16.76
C GLN A 246 7.68 -9.64 15.33
N SER A 247 6.49 -9.15 15.00
CA SER A 247 5.94 -9.23 13.66
C SER A 247 6.82 -8.55 12.60
N GLN A 248 7.23 -7.30 12.84
CA GLN A 248 8.07 -6.57 11.89
C GLN A 248 9.42 -7.27 11.67
N ALA A 249 10.03 -7.79 12.74
CA ALA A 249 11.29 -8.53 12.66
C ALA A 249 11.14 -9.83 11.86
N GLU A 250 10.08 -10.60 12.10
CA GLU A 250 9.84 -11.85 11.39
C GLU A 250 9.54 -11.63 9.91
N MET A 251 8.73 -10.62 9.57
CA MET A 251 8.47 -10.27 8.18
C MET A 251 9.76 -9.86 7.45
N TYR A 252 10.64 -9.10 8.11
CA TYR A 252 11.95 -8.77 7.54
C TYR A 252 12.84 -10.00 7.33
N ARG A 253 12.90 -10.93 8.29
CA ARG A 253 13.66 -12.19 8.12
C ARG A 253 13.19 -12.95 6.89
N LEU A 254 11.88 -13.14 6.77
CA LEU A 254 11.26 -13.88 5.67
C LEU A 254 11.33 -13.14 4.33
N GLY A 255 11.31 -11.81 4.33
CA GLY A 255 11.30 -11.02 3.11
C GLY A 255 12.69 -10.65 2.58
N SER A 256 13.67 -10.49 3.46
CA SER A 256 15.02 -9.98 3.09
C SER A 256 16.15 -10.97 3.36
N GLN A 257 16.12 -11.73 4.45
CA GLN A 257 17.25 -12.62 4.82
C GLN A 257 17.11 -14.04 4.27
N ALA A 258 15.89 -14.57 4.25
CA ALA A 258 15.58 -15.90 3.73
C ALA A 258 14.35 -15.87 2.81
N PRO A 259 14.36 -15.04 1.74
CA PRO A 259 13.22 -14.96 0.84
C PRO A 259 13.04 -16.28 0.07
N PRO A 260 11.82 -16.84 0.02
CA PRO A 260 11.51 -17.89 -0.93
C PRO A 260 11.69 -17.38 -2.36
N ASP A 261 11.90 -18.28 -3.32
CA ASP A 261 12.25 -17.90 -4.70
C ASP A 261 11.26 -16.93 -5.32
N PHE A 262 9.96 -17.14 -5.09
CA PHE A 262 8.94 -16.24 -5.60
C PHE A 262 9.08 -14.82 -5.02
N LEU A 263 9.62 -14.61 -3.82
CA LEU A 263 9.68 -13.28 -3.20
C LEU A 263 10.95 -12.50 -3.54
N LYS A 264 11.97 -13.16 -4.11
CA LYS A 264 13.21 -12.50 -4.53
C LYS A 264 12.90 -11.32 -5.47
N ASP A 265 13.58 -10.20 -5.23
CA ASP A 265 13.41 -8.93 -5.96
C ASP A 265 12.00 -8.30 -5.92
N ARG A 266 11.07 -8.90 -5.16
CA ARG A 266 9.69 -8.41 -4.98
C ARG A 266 9.42 -7.93 -3.55
N TYR A 267 10.46 -7.79 -2.73
CA TYR A 267 10.37 -7.29 -1.37
C TYR A 267 11.46 -6.26 -1.09
N LEU A 268 11.07 -5.09 -0.61
CA LEU A 268 11.96 -4.01 -0.20
C LEU A 268 11.60 -3.54 1.21
N MET A 269 12.52 -3.69 2.16
CA MET A 269 12.36 -3.08 3.49
C MET A 269 12.94 -1.66 3.50
N VAL A 270 12.19 -0.71 4.05
CA VAL A 270 12.60 0.70 4.15
C VAL A 270 12.33 1.21 5.57
N ARG A 271 13.30 1.92 6.15
CA ARG A 271 13.09 2.62 7.43
C ARG A 271 12.54 4.01 7.17
N TYR A 272 11.51 4.39 7.91
CA TYR A 272 10.97 5.75 7.88
C TYR A 272 12.05 6.80 8.14
N GLU A 273 12.99 6.51 9.03
CA GLU A 273 14.09 7.42 9.38
C GLU A 273 15.04 7.68 8.20
N ASP A 274 15.21 6.72 7.28
CA ASP A 274 16.01 6.93 6.07
C ASP A 274 15.25 7.85 5.11
N ILE A 275 13.95 7.60 4.90
CA ILE A 275 13.09 8.43 4.04
C ILE A 275 13.11 9.90 4.49
N VAL A 276 13.02 10.17 5.79
CA VAL A 276 13.02 11.57 6.26
C VAL A 276 14.41 12.19 6.32
N ARG A 277 15.49 11.39 6.27
CA ARG A 277 16.89 11.86 6.24
C ARG A 277 17.30 12.29 4.85
N ASP A 278 16.92 11.52 3.83
CA ASP A 278 17.16 11.85 2.43
C ASP A 278 15.92 11.53 1.58
N PRO A 279 14.89 12.40 1.61
CA PRO A 279 13.60 12.12 1.01
C PRO A 279 13.64 11.99 -0.50
N LEU A 280 14.57 12.68 -1.18
CA LEU A 280 14.68 12.60 -2.63
C LEU A 280 15.36 11.32 -3.07
N ALA A 281 16.47 10.92 -2.42
CA ALA A 281 17.16 9.68 -2.77
C ALA A 281 16.30 8.44 -2.44
N GLU A 282 15.67 8.41 -1.27
CA GLU A 282 14.83 7.28 -0.87
C GLU A 282 13.54 7.22 -1.68
N ALA A 283 12.94 8.36 -2.06
CA ALA A 283 11.84 8.35 -3.03
C ALA A 283 12.31 7.79 -4.37
N ALA A 284 13.43 8.25 -4.93
CA ALA A 284 13.95 7.72 -6.20
C ALA A 284 14.11 6.19 -6.18
N GLU A 285 14.60 5.63 -5.07
CA GLU A 285 14.73 4.17 -4.90
C GLU A 285 13.37 3.46 -4.82
N LEU A 286 12.40 4.01 -4.10
CA LEU A 286 11.03 3.48 -4.05
C LEU A 286 10.37 3.46 -5.44
N TYR A 287 10.57 4.52 -6.22
CA TYR A 287 10.06 4.66 -7.58
C TYR A 287 10.73 3.65 -8.52
N ARG A 288 12.06 3.50 -8.44
CA ARG A 288 12.82 2.49 -9.20
C ARG A 288 12.34 1.08 -8.90
N PHE A 289 12.16 0.74 -7.62
CA PHE A 289 11.64 -0.58 -7.22
C PHE A 289 10.21 -0.83 -7.73
N ALA A 290 9.38 0.22 -7.74
CA ALA A 290 8.01 0.17 -8.22
C ALA A 290 7.87 0.24 -9.75
N GLU A 291 8.97 0.36 -10.51
CA GLU A 291 8.96 0.53 -11.98
C GLU A 291 8.23 1.80 -12.43
N LEU A 292 8.40 2.88 -11.67
CA LEU A 292 7.81 4.20 -11.93
C LEU A 292 8.89 5.26 -12.17
N ASP A 293 8.56 6.22 -13.02
CA ASP A 293 9.40 7.40 -13.24
C ASP A 293 9.23 8.41 -12.11
N PHE A 294 10.34 8.83 -11.49
CA PHE A 294 10.31 9.89 -10.49
C PHE A 294 10.39 11.27 -11.14
N THR A 295 9.24 11.77 -11.60
CA THR A 295 9.16 12.99 -12.42
C THR A 295 9.69 14.24 -11.71
N PRO A 296 10.18 15.27 -12.44
CA PRO A 296 10.64 16.52 -11.84
C PRO A 296 9.58 17.26 -11.01
N GLU A 297 8.30 17.08 -11.33
CA GLU A 297 7.20 17.64 -10.54
C GLU A 297 7.06 16.95 -9.18
N LEU A 298 7.13 15.62 -9.16
CA LEU A 298 7.09 14.85 -7.93
C LEU A 298 8.32 15.10 -7.06
N GLN A 299 9.50 15.24 -7.66
CA GLN A 299 10.72 15.65 -6.94
C GLN A 299 10.52 16.98 -6.20
N ARG A 300 9.97 18.00 -6.88
CA ARG A 300 9.64 19.30 -6.27
C ARG A 300 8.60 19.15 -5.16
N TRP A 301 7.55 18.37 -5.39
CA TRP A 301 6.51 18.13 -4.39
C TRP A 301 7.06 17.43 -3.14
N VAL A 302 7.86 16.36 -3.30
CA VAL A 302 8.53 15.64 -2.21
C VAL A 302 9.41 16.59 -1.40
N HIS A 303 10.27 17.37 -2.07
CA HIS A 303 11.10 18.36 -1.40
C HIS A 303 10.25 19.35 -0.56
N ASN A 304 9.17 19.89 -1.13
CA ASN A 304 8.34 20.89 -0.45
C ASN A 304 7.54 20.32 0.74
N ILE A 305 7.09 19.06 0.67
CA ILE A 305 6.31 18.46 1.76
C ILE A 305 7.20 17.96 2.91
N THR A 306 8.49 17.71 2.68
CA THR A 306 9.43 17.26 3.72
C THR A 306 10.25 18.39 4.35
N HIS A 307 10.35 19.55 3.69
CA HIS A 307 11.11 20.73 4.19
C HIS A 307 10.20 21.85 4.71
N GLY A 308 8.99 21.51 5.15
CA GLY A 308 8.04 22.46 5.72
C GLY A 308 8.46 23.08 7.03
N LYS A 309 7.92 24.26 7.34
CA LYS A 309 8.05 24.90 8.65
C LYS A 309 6.88 24.49 9.56
N GLY A 310 7.17 23.86 10.71
CA GLY A 310 6.19 23.59 11.78
C GLY A 310 5.93 22.11 12.09
N GLN A 311 5.05 21.84 13.07
CA GLN A 311 4.66 20.49 13.50
C GLN A 311 3.41 19.95 12.79
N GLY A 312 2.76 20.74 11.94
CA GLY A 312 1.50 20.47 11.24
C GLY A 312 0.27 20.47 12.15
N GLU A 313 -0.89 20.84 11.60
CA GLU A 313 -2.07 21.22 12.39
C GLU A 313 -2.82 20.06 13.07
N ARG A 314 -2.78 18.84 12.51
CA ARG A 314 -3.55 17.67 13.02
C ARG A 314 -2.79 16.35 12.90
N THR A 315 -3.06 15.44 13.82
CA THR A 315 -2.57 14.05 13.76
C THR A 315 -3.26 13.33 12.59
N PHE A 316 -2.55 12.42 11.89
CA PHE A 316 -3.03 11.67 10.71
C PHE A 316 -3.16 12.45 9.40
N VAL A 317 -2.97 13.77 9.40
CA VAL A 317 -2.93 14.59 8.17
C VAL A 317 -1.51 14.64 7.62
N ILE A 318 -1.32 14.22 6.36
CA ILE A 318 -0.08 14.48 5.62
C ILE A 318 -0.01 15.99 5.36
N GLY A 319 1.03 16.65 5.86
CA GLY A 319 1.24 18.08 5.68
C GLY A 319 2.71 18.41 5.79
N SER A 320 3.10 19.58 5.27
CA SER A 320 4.48 20.03 5.23
C SER A 320 5.02 20.25 6.66
N ARG A 321 6.08 19.52 7.05
CA ARG A 321 6.68 19.53 8.40
C ARG A 321 8.16 19.23 8.31
N ASP A 322 8.93 19.60 9.34
CA ASP A 322 10.29 19.09 9.53
C ASP A 322 10.21 17.61 9.97
N ALA A 323 10.25 16.72 8.97
CA ALA A 323 10.10 15.29 9.15
C ALA A 323 11.23 14.69 9.99
N MET A 324 12.44 15.27 9.92
CA MET A 324 13.59 14.87 10.73
C MET A 324 13.34 15.16 12.21
N THR A 325 12.94 16.38 12.56
CA THR A 325 12.62 16.74 13.95
C THR A 325 11.49 15.90 14.52
N VAL A 326 10.43 15.64 13.72
CA VAL A 326 9.31 14.79 14.14
C VAL A 326 9.75 13.34 14.37
N SER A 327 10.66 12.81 13.55
CA SER A 327 11.17 11.45 13.70
C SER A 327 11.88 11.21 15.04
N GLN A 328 12.56 12.22 15.57
CA GLN A 328 13.33 12.14 16.82
C GLN A 328 12.62 12.71 18.05
N ALA A 329 11.38 13.20 17.93
CA ALA A 329 10.67 13.88 19.02
C ALA A 329 10.50 13.02 20.30
N TRP A 330 10.51 11.68 20.17
CA TRP A 330 10.43 10.74 21.28
C TRP A 330 11.59 10.87 22.27
N ARG A 331 12.77 11.30 21.79
CA ARG A 331 13.98 11.50 22.62
C ARG A 331 13.76 12.56 23.70
N LYS A 332 12.95 13.58 23.41
CA LYS A 332 12.65 14.65 24.36
C LYS A 332 11.45 14.33 25.24
N SER A 333 10.41 13.70 24.67
CA SER A 333 9.11 13.56 25.34
C SER A 333 8.95 12.31 26.20
N LEU A 334 9.63 11.20 25.88
CA LEU A 334 9.56 9.99 26.70
C LEU A 334 10.55 10.06 27.86
N SER A 335 10.18 9.51 29.02
CA SER A 335 11.15 9.27 30.10
C SER A 335 12.09 8.13 29.69
N PHE A 336 13.32 8.15 30.21
CA PHE A 336 14.30 7.10 29.93
C PHE A 336 13.79 5.72 30.37
N GLN A 337 13.05 5.64 31.48
CA GLN A 337 12.43 4.41 31.96
C GLN A 337 11.44 3.80 30.95
N LYS A 338 10.58 4.61 30.33
CA LYS A 338 9.68 4.14 29.26
C LYS A 338 10.46 3.66 28.06
N ILE A 339 11.49 4.41 27.64
CA ILE A 339 12.38 4.01 26.54
C ILE A 339 13.04 2.67 26.84
N GLN A 340 13.53 2.46 28.05
CA GLN A 340 14.17 1.20 28.44
C GLN A 340 13.17 0.04 28.37
N LYS A 341 11.93 0.21 28.86
CA LYS A 341 10.87 -0.81 28.73
C LYS A 341 10.59 -1.14 27.25
N VAL A 342 10.45 -0.14 26.38
CA VAL A 342 10.25 -0.35 24.93
C VAL A 342 11.44 -1.08 24.30
N GLN A 343 12.67 -0.64 24.60
CA GLN A 343 13.88 -1.29 24.11
C GLN A 343 13.97 -2.76 24.56
N ASN A 344 13.55 -3.07 25.78
CA ASN A 344 13.57 -4.44 26.29
C ASN A 344 12.60 -5.34 25.51
N VAL A 345 11.37 -4.90 25.29
CA VAL A 345 10.36 -5.71 24.56
C VAL A 345 10.61 -5.78 23.05
N CYS A 346 11.27 -4.76 22.48
CA CYS A 346 11.57 -4.66 21.05
C CYS A 346 13.03 -4.94 20.69
N LYS A 347 13.86 -5.44 21.63
CA LYS A 347 15.31 -5.55 21.46
C LYS A 347 15.73 -6.25 20.16
N ASN A 348 15.19 -7.45 19.93
CA ASN A 348 15.48 -8.24 18.73
C ASN A 348 15.14 -7.48 17.44
N ALA A 349 13.97 -6.84 17.40
CA ALA A 349 13.56 -6.05 16.23
C ALA A 349 14.48 -4.83 16.03
N MET A 350 14.87 -4.16 17.11
CA MET A 350 15.77 -3.01 17.03
C MET A 350 17.14 -3.41 16.51
N ASP A 351 17.72 -4.48 17.07
CA ASP A 351 19.03 -4.99 16.65
C ASP A 351 18.99 -5.39 15.16
N LEU A 352 17.95 -6.11 14.73
CA LEU A 352 17.78 -6.61 13.37
C LEU A 352 17.51 -5.51 12.34
N LEU A 353 16.71 -4.51 12.69
CA LEU A 353 16.29 -3.42 11.79
C LEU A 353 17.26 -2.22 11.84
N GLY A 354 18.40 -2.36 12.53
CA GLY A 354 19.46 -1.37 12.54
C GLY A 354 19.18 -0.15 13.42
N TYR A 355 18.52 -0.34 14.57
CA TYR A 355 18.25 0.71 15.57
C TYR A 355 19.14 0.55 16.82
N ARG A 356 19.98 1.54 17.10
CA ARG A 356 20.86 1.56 18.27
C ARG A 356 20.08 1.76 19.57
N LEU A 357 20.35 0.89 20.55
CA LEU A 357 19.83 0.99 21.91
C LEU A 357 20.54 2.12 22.68
N LEU A 358 19.76 2.89 23.43
CA LEU A 358 20.25 3.90 24.38
C LEU A 358 20.56 3.25 25.73
N ARG A 359 21.70 3.61 26.31
CA ARG A 359 22.20 3.09 27.59
C ARG A 359 22.01 4.07 28.75
N SER A 360 21.78 5.35 28.46
CA SER A 360 21.58 6.38 29.49
C SER A 360 20.67 7.52 29.01
N GLU A 361 20.14 8.29 29.96
CA GLU A 361 19.43 9.53 29.66
C GLU A 361 20.33 10.55 28.95
N LYS A 362 21.64 10.57 29.24
CA LYS A 362 22.60 11.42 28.53
C LYS A 362 22.65 11.08 27.03
N GLU A 363 22.71 9.79 26.68
CA GLU A 363 22.62 9.35 25.29
C GLU A 363 21.25 9.69 24.68
N GLN A 364 20.18 9.50 25.44
CA GLN A 364 18.83 9.83 24.99
C GLN A 364 18.73 11.29 24.55
N LYS A 365 19.24 12.23 25.36
CA LYS A 365 19.13 13.68 25.09
C LYS A 365 20.17 14.20 24.08
N ASN A 366 21.21 13.41 23.74
CA ASN A 366 22.24 13.82 22.78
C ASN A 366 21.73 13.74 21.32
N MET A 367 21.11 14.81 20.82
CA MET A 367 20.54 14.86 19.46
C MET A 367 21.56 14.61 18.33
N MET A 368 22.86 14.72 18.59
CA MET A 368 23.93 14.43 17.62
C MET A 368 24.28 12.93 17.53
N LEU A 369 23.84 12.11 18.49
CA LEU A 369 24.07 10.67 18.46
C LEU A 369 23.20 10.04 17.35
N ASP A 370 23.84 9.49 16.31
CA ASP A 370 23.14 8.68 15.32
C ASP A 370 22.68 7.37 15.96
N LEU A 371 21.39 7.08 15.78
CA LEU A 371 20.72 5.90 16.32
C LEU A 371 20.40 4.87 15.23
N LEU A 372 20.82 5.11 13.99
CA LEU A 372 20.72 4.14 12.91
C LEU A 372 22.08 3.48 12.66
N PHE A 373 22.07 2.16 12.50
CA PHE A 373 23.19 1.47 11.87
C PHE A 373 23.09 1.61 10.34
N PRO A 374 24.23 1.63 9.62
CA PRO A 374 24.24 1.59 8.15
C PRO A 374 23.45 0.39 7.63
N LYS A 375 22.80 0.53 6.46
CA LYS A 375 21.93 -0.49 5.84
C LYS A 375 22.61 -1.85 5.58
N ASN A 376 23.93 -1.97 5.75
CA ASN A 376 24.75 -3.17 5.53
C ASN A 376 25.77 -3.45 6.66
N ALA A 377 25.47 -3.08 7.91
CA ALA A 377 26.34 -3.48 9.01
C ALA A 377 26.25 -5.02 9.21
N PRO A 378 27.39 -5.74 9.31
CA PRO A 378 27.44 -7.19 9.32
C PRO A 378 26.71 -7.85 10.49
#